data_AF-A0A3R6XSI0-F1
#
_entry.id   AF-A0A3R6XSI0-F1
#
_cell.length_a   1.000
_cell.length_b   1.000
_cell.length_c   1.000
_cell.angle_alpha   90.00
_cell.angle_beta   90.00
_cell.angle_gamma   90.00
#
_symmetry.space_group_name_H-M   'P 1'
#
loop_
_entity.id
_entity.type
_entity.pdbx_description
1 polymer ?
#
loop_
_entity_poly.entity_id
_entity_poly.type
_entity_poly.pdbx_seq_one_letter_code
_entity_poly.pdbx_strand_id
1 'polypeptide(L)'
;MDGIKYGEHIVTDLGVAFDGLKTDRHVKTLYPCIGLRKAGDQVTLNGKWVSHPGLSSTLLYQDHVELQSVLHAWAGPDDQRLPLAFMQASYAFYCRWRTNRYRRVSIRAKGMTIDVDTSVERCVQVCRDSPTVLVTGDRVKIISKGGRALDAPEEAIVLGVYRNRLWYRVETQGNEGGDEGRGYAWYWDPIELPELVLIQRNGIDIGQSDTTIPSPSPESIPTCSRLLGFQEFLQLAQGTYAKDIPLVDHINVLCATVGVDVVNLPFEDVAEELQPRVAVLMMLNQKVLRSLPLVRFDDRSVLRHLTFTSTKLSFWDATLKATATPTPLPSDEYEDPREIRILRINRIQAQPSKLALCPSPSDRLRKSVFGQLYREMRTWSDS
;
A
#
# COMPACT_ATOMS: atom_id res chain seq x y z
N MET A 1 -16.97 23.39 8.20
CA MET A 1 -16.93 24.43 9.25
C MET A 1 -16.17 23.86 10.42
N ASP A 2 -14.85 24.02 10.39
CA ASP A 2 -14.01 23.88 11.58
C ASP A 2 -13.51 25.28 11.94
N GLY A 3 -13.58 25.59 13.23
CA GLY A 3 -13.19 26.87 13.80
C GLY A 3 -11.68 27.12 13.71
N ILE A 4 -11.19 27.45 12.52
CA ILE A 4 -9.87 28.05 12.33
C ILE A 4 -10.03 29.58 12.47
N LYS A 5 -10.20 29.97 13.73
CA LYS A 5 -9.56 31.09 14.44
C LYS A 5 -9.55 32.47 13.76
N TYR A 6 -10.48 33.33 14.21
CA TYR A 6 -10.21 34.77 14.34
C TYR A 6 -9.16 34.99 15.43
N GLY A 7 -8.02 35.60 15.07
CA GLY A 7 -6.94 36.03 15.95
C GLY A 7 -5.84 36.71 15.14
N GLU A 8 -5.09 37.66 15.73
CA GLU A 8 -3.91 38.26 15.08
C GLU A 8 -2.87 37.17 14.79
N HIS A 9 -2.49 37.06 13.52
CA HIS A 9 -1.47 36.11 13.07
C HIS A 9 -0.19 36.85 12.70
N ILE A 10 0.91 36.49 13.36
CA ILE A 10 2.25 36.86 12.92
C ILE A 10 2.60 35.95 11.74
N VAL A 11 2.52 36.49 10.53
CA VAL A 11 3.07 35.83 9.33
C VAL A 11 4.59 36.00 9.40
N THR A 12 5.29 34.89 9.58
CA THR A 12 6.75 34.86 9.54
C THR A 12 7.16 34.64 8.09
N ASP A 13 7.89 35.58 7.50
CA ASP A 13 8.51 35.41 6.18
C ASP A 13 9.54 34.28 6.26
N LEU A 14 9.24 33.16 5.59
CA LEU A 14 10.09 31.97 5.51
C LEU A 14 11.06 32.02 4.31
N GLY A 15 11.07 33.13 3.58
CA GLY A 15 11.96 33.37 2.45
C GLY A 15 11.58 32.65 1.16
N VAL A 16 12.31 32.98 0.09
CA VAL A 16 12.08 32.57 -1.31
C VAL A 16 12.04 31.04 -1.51
N ALA A 17 12.68 30.28 -0.63
CA ALA A 17 12.64 28.81 -0.66
C ALA A 17 11.23 28.24 -0.40
N PHE A 18 10.38 28.98 0.34
CA PHE A 18 9.03 28.55 0.66
C PHE A 18 8.01 28.91 -0.44
N ASP A 19 8.22 30.00 -1.18
CA ASP A 19 7.40 30.34 -2.35
C ASP A 19 7.52 29.28 -3.46
N GLY A 20 8.72 28.72 -3.61
CA GLY A 20 8.97 27.62 -4.54
C GLY A 20 8.24 26.32 -4.17
N LEU A 21 7.71 26.15 -2.95
CA LEU A 21 6.96 24.95 -2.53
C LEU A 21 5.52 24.93 -3.04
N LYS A 22 4.92 26.08 -3.34
CA LYS A 22 3.49 26.20 -3.71
C LYS A 22 3.16 25.70 -5.12
N THR A 23 4.15 25.59 -6.02
CA THR A 23 3.93 25.11 -7.39
C THR A 23 4.28 23.63 -7.54
N ASP A 24 3.28 22.81 -7.79
CA ASP A 24 3.28 21.34 -7.70
C ASP A 24 3.86 20.60 -8.93
N ARG A 25 4.58 21.30 -9.82
CA ARG A 25 4.86 20.80 -11.17
C ARG A 25 6.17 20.05 -11.39
N HIS A 26 7.04 19.91 -10.39
CA HIS A 26 8.31 19.19 -10.57
C HIS A 26 8.64 18.28 -9.39
N VAL A 27 9.25 17.12 -9.68
CA VAL A 27 9.88 16.23 -8.69
C VAL A 27 10.98 17.03 -8.00
N LYS A 28 10.68 17.58 -6.82
CA LYS A 28 11.63 18.37 -6.04
C LYS A 28 12.48 17.42 -5.21
N THR A 29 13.78 17.41 -5.49
CA THR A 29 14.76 17.05 -4.47
C THR A 29 14.64 18.11 -3.37
N LEU A 30 14.01 17.75 -2.26
CA LEU A 30 13.87 18.63 -1.11
C LEU A 30 15.20 18.69 -0.36
N TYR A 31 15.79 19.88 -0.28
CA TYR A 31 16.88 20.15 0.66
C TYR A 31 16.26 20.62 1.98
N PRO A 32 16.50 19.95 3.11
CA PRO A 32 15.98 20.41 4.39
C PRO A 32 16.69 21.71 4.79
N CYS A 33 15.93 22.81 4.87
CA CYS A 33 16.40 24.03 5.51
C CYS A 33 16.05 23.96 7.00
N ILE A 34 17.06 23.92 7.87
CA ILE A 34 16.88 23.80 9.32
C ILE A 34 17.32 25.12 9.97
N GLY A 35 16.34 25.87 10.51
CA GLY A 35 16.61 27.07 11.31
C GLY A 35 16.65 26.72 12.80
N LEU A 36 17.74 27.09 13.48
CA LEU A 36 17.87 27.00 14.93
C LEU A 36 17.58 28.39 15.53
N ARG A 37 16.67 28.47 16.50
CA ARG A 37 16.13 29.75 17.00
C ARG A 37 16.91 30.28 18.20
N LYS A 38 17.52 29.40 19.00
CA LYS A 38 18.22 29.76 20.23
C LYS A 38 19.63 29.15 20.27
N ALA A 39 20.52 29.81 21.00
CA ALA A 39 21.82 29.24 21.33
C ALA A 39 21.61 27.95 22.15
N GLY A 40 22.13 26.82 21.64
CA GLY A 40 21.96 25.50 22.25
C GLY A 40 20.86 24.63 21.63
N ASP A 41 20.07 25.14 20.67
CA ASP A 41 19.19 24.28 19.89
C ASP A 41 20.02 23.24 19.12
N GLN A 42 19.62 21.98 19.19
CA GLN A 42 20.25 20.88 18.48
C GLN A 42 19.26 20.29 17.48
N VAL A 43 19.74 19.96 16.29
CA VAL A 43 18.97 19.20 15.31
C VAL A 43 19.60 17.83 15.13
N THR A 44 18.77 16.80 15.15
CA THR A 44 19.16 15.44 14.81
C THR A 44 18.35 15.01 13.61
N LEU A 45 19.04 14.79 12.49
CA LEU A 45 18.44 14.15 11.33
C LEU A 45 18.38 12.65 11.60
N ASN A 46 17.18 12.14 11.88
CA ASN A 46 16.98 10.70 12.01
C ASN A 46 17.09 10.04 10.62
N GLY A 47 17.89 8.99 10.49
CA GLY A 47 18.06 8.21 9.26
C GLY A 47 16.89 7.28 8.92
N LYS A 48 15.78 7.34 9.67
CA LYS A 48 14.55 6.52 9.47
C LYS A 48 13.68 6.95 8.27
N TRP A 49 14.28 7.10 7.10
CA TRP A 49 13.58 7.47 5.87
C TRP A 49 13.98 6.55 4.70
N VAL A 50 12.98 6.06 3.97
CA VAL A 50 13.19 5.41 2.68
C VAL A 50 12.80 6.38 1.59
N SER A 51 13.80 6.85 0.84
CA SER A 51 13.55 7.50 -0.45
C SER A 51 13.52 6.47 -1.57
N HIS A 52 12.63 6.71 -2.52
CA HIS A 52 12.58 5.98 -3.78
C HIS A 52 12.61 7.02 -4.90
N PRO A 53 13.50 6.88 -5.89
CA PRO A 53 13.48 7.77 -7.03
C PRO A 53 12.13 7.64 -7.72
N GLY A 54 11.51 8.76 -8.06
CA GLY A 54 10.32 8.74 -8.91
C GLY A 54 10.61 8.06 -10.24
N LEU A 55 9.60 7.46 -10.86
CA LEU A 55 9.72 6.95 -12.22
C LEU A 55 9.79 8.13 -13.19
N SER A 56 10.68 8.07 -14.17
CA SER A 56 10.73 9.09 -15.22
C SER A 56 9.47 9.01 -16.08
N SER A 57 9.01 10.16 -16.59
CA SER A 57 7.86 10.20 -17.51
C SER A 57 8.07 9.34 -18.76
N THR A 58 9.31 9.29 -19.26
CA THR A 58 9.70 8.40 -20.37
C THR A 58 9.45 6.93 -20.05
N LEU A 59 9.84 6.47 -18.86
CA LEU A 59 9.64 5.09 -18.44
C LEU A 59 8.15 4.77 -18.26
N LEU A 60 7.37 5.70 -17.67
CA LEU A 60 5.92 5.54 -17.52
C LEU A 60 5.23 5.41 -18.89
N TYR A 61 5.63 6.23 -19.87
CA TYR A 61 5.09 6.15 -21.21
C TYR A 61 5.47 4.83 -21.91
N GLN A 62 6.72 4.38 -21.77
CA GLN A 62 7.17 3.10 -22.32
C GLN A 62 6.40 1.91 -21.71
N ASP A 63 6.22 1.89 -20.38
CA ASP A 63 5.42 0.88 -19.68
C ASP A 63 3.98 0.86 -20.19
N HIS A 64 3.40 2.05 -20.46
CA HIS A 64 2.05 2.16 -21.01
C HIS A 64 1.95 1.64 -22.45
N VAL A 65 2.91 1.99 -23.33
CA VAL A 65 2.95 1.47 -24.71
C VAL A 65 3.09 -0.04 -24.74
N GLU A 66 3.93 -0.60 -23.88
CA GLU A 66 4.06 -2.06 -23.72
C GLU A 66 2.74 -2.68 -23.26
N LEU A 67 2.07 -2.10 -22.27
CA LEU A 67 0.76 -2.55 -21.81
C LEU A 67 -0.28 -2.55 -22.96
N GLN A 68 -0.35 -1.49 -23.77
CA GLN A 68 -1.26 -1.45 -24.92
C GLN A 68 -0.96 -2.56 -25.93
N SER A 69 0.32 -2.86 -26.18
CA SER A 69 0.71 -3.97 -27.07
C SER A 69 0.27 -5.33 -26.54
N VAL A 70 0.38 -5.54 -25.22
CA VAL A 70 -0.07 -6.76 -24.53
C VAL A 70 -1.58 -6.88 -24.62
N LEU A 71 -2.32 -5.80 -24.36
CA LEU A 71 -3.78 -5.81 -24.42
C LEU A 71 -4.33 -6.01 -25.82
N HIS A 72 -3.69 -5.41 -26.82
CA HIS A 72 -4.04 -5.64 -28.22
C HIS A 72 -3.85 -7.11 -28.61
N ALA A 73 -2.73 -7.72 -28.21
CA ALA A 73 -2.50 -9.14 -28.44
C ALA A 73 -3.49 -10.03 -27.67
N TRP A 74 -3.87 -9.64 -26.45
CA TRP A 74 -4.82 -10.38 -25.61
C TRP A 74 -6.26 -10.33 -26.12
N ALA A 75 -6.66 -9.20 -26.71
CA ALA A 75 -7.99 -8.99 -27.29
C ALA A 75 -8.10 -9.50 -28.74
N GLY A 76 -6.97 -9.88 -29.34
CA GLY A 76 -6.90 -10.40 -30.69
C GLY A 76 -7.43 -11.84 -30.82
N PRO A 77 -7.30 -12.44 -32.01
CA PRO A 77 -7.62 -13.85 -32.22
C PRO A 77 -6.82 -14.76 -31.27
N ASP A 78 -7.37 -15.93 -30.92
CA ASP A 78 -6.75 -16.86 -29.97
C ASP A 78 -5.33 -17.32 -30.36
N ASP A 79 -4.98 -17.25 -31.65
CA ASP A 79 -3.63 -17.59 -32.16
C ASP A 79 -2.60 -16.47 -31.99
N GLN A 80 -3.03 -15.26 -31.59
CA GLN A 80 -2.14 -14.12 -31.41
C GLN A 80 -1.33 -14.28 -30.12
N ARG A 81 0.00 -14.34 -30.28
CA ARG A 81 0.92 -14.52 -29.16
C ARG A 81 1.17 -13.20 -28.43
N LEU A 82 1.25 -13.28 -27.10
CA LEU A 82 1.69 -12.17 -26.27
C LEU A 82 3.16 -11.79 -26.58
N PRO A 83 3.55 -10.51 -26.41
CA PRO A 83 4.92 -10.07 -26.64
C PRO A 83 5.95 -10.90 -25.87
N LEU A 84 7.04 -11.30 -26.54
CA LEU A 84 8.07 -12.16 -25.93
C LEU A 84 8.69 -11.53 -24.68
N ALA A 85 8.96 -10.23 -24.70
CA ALA A 85 9.51 -9.51 -23.55
C ALA A 85 8.57 -9.58 -22.33
N PHE A 86 7.26 -9.46 -22.55
CA PHE A 86 6.26 -9.61 -21.50
C PHE A 86 6.22 -11.04 -20.95
N MET A 87 6.32 -12.05 -21.81
CA MET A 87 6.38 -13.46 -21.38
C MET A 87 7.67 -13.79 -20.62
N GLN A 88 8.81 -13.25 -21.03
CA GLN A 88 10.07 -13.38 -20.30
C GLN A 88 9.99 -12.71 -18.91
N ALA A 89 9.40 -11.53 -18.84
CA ALA A 89 9.20 -10.83 -17.57
C ALA A 89 8.22 -11.59 -16.66
N SER A 90 7.16 -12.18 -17.23
CA SER A 90 6.21 -13.04 -16.52
C SER A 90 6.87 -14.32 -16.00
N TYR A 91 7.76 -14.93 -16.79
CA TYR A 91 8.54 -16.09 -16.35
C TYR A 91 9.49 -15.73 -15.21
N ALA A 92 10.22 -14.62 -15.30
CA ALA A 92 11.08 -14.14 -14.23
C ALA A 92 10.28 -13.88 -12.94
N PHE A 93 9.07 -13.30 -13.07
CA PHE A 93 8.14 -13.12 -11.96
C PHE A 93 7.69 -14.47 -11.38
N TYR A 94 7.28 -15.42 -12.22
CA TYR A 94 6.92 -16.78 -11.81
C TYR A 94 8.04 -17.47 -11.03
N CYS A 95 9.27 -17.45 -11.56
CA CYS A 95 10.42 -18.04 -10.89
C CYS A 95 10.65 -17.42 -9.51
N ARG A 96 10.51 -16.09 -9.40
CA ARG A 96 10.62 -15.39 -8.13
C ARG A 96 9.47 -15.75 -7.18
N TRP A 97 8.23 -15.78 -7.66
CA TRP A 97 7.05 -16.09 -6.87
C TRP A 97 7.11 -17.51 -6.28
N ARG A 98 7.58 -18.48 -7.08
CA ARG A 98 7.83 -19.87 -6.67
C ARG A 98 8.87 -20.06 -5.58
N THR A 99 9.67 -19.04 -5.26
CA THR A 99 10.59 -19.11 -4.11
C THR A 99 9.90 -18.86 -2.77
N ASN A 100 8.68 -18.28 -2.78
CA ASN A 100 7.97 -17.78 -1.59
C ASN A 100 8.83 -16.91 -0.65
N ARG A 101 9.93 -16.34 -1.17
CA ARG A 101 10.95 -15.62 -0.40
C ARG A 101 10.62 -14.15 -0.19
N TYR A 102 9.74 -13.58 -1.01
CA TYR A 102 9.48 -12.15 -0.99
C TYR A 102 8.04 -11.87 -0.64
N ARG A 103 7.84 -10.95 0.29
CA ARG A 103 6.52 -10.45 0.67
C ARG A 103 6.43 -8.96 0.42
N ARG A 104 5.38 -8.51 -0.27
CA ARG A 104 5.12 -7.09 -0.49
C ARG A 104 4.40 -6.48 0.71
N VAL A 105 4.94 -5.39 1.24
CA VAL A 105 4.36 -4.66 2.37
C VAL A 105 4.32 -3.16 2.08
N SER A 106 3.26 -2.50 2.55
CA SER A 106 3.10 -1.05 2.45
C SER A 106 3.93 -0.34 3.50
N ILE A 107 4.59 0.76 3.13
CA ILE A 107 5.38 1.59 4.06
C ILE A 107 4.70 2.94 4.28
N ARG A 108 5.12 3.69 5.31
CA ARG A 108 4.52 4.99 5.66
C ARG A 108 4.54 6.01 4.51
N ALA A 109 5.52 5.90 3.62
CA ALA A 109 5.55 6.74 2.43
C ALA A 109 4.32 6.41 1.56
N LYS A 110 3.34 7.31 1.58
CA LYS A 110 1.99 7.11 1.02
C LYS A 110 2.05 6.47 -0.38
N GLY A 111 1.34 5.35 -0.54
CA GLY A 111 1.25 4.63 -1.83
C GLY A 111 2.49 3.83 -2.21
N MET A 112 3.51 3.76 -1.35
CA MET A 112 4.72 2.99 -1.62
C MET A 112 4.67 1.62 -0.95
N THR A 113 5.19 0.64 -1.68
CA THR A 113 5.38 -0.73 -1.20
C THR A 113 6.83 -1.14 -1.38
N ILE A 114 7.28 -2.07 -0.55
CA ILE A 114 8.58 -2.72 -0.65
C ILE A 114 8.38 -4.23 -0.66
N ASP A 115 9.30 -4.96 -1.29
CA ASP A 115 9.34 -6.41 -1.22
C ASP A 115 10.40 -6.80 -0.18
N VAL A 116 9.96 -7.23 0.99
CA VAL A 116 10.84 -7.73 2.06
C VAL A 116 11.22 -9.18 1.78
N ASP A 117 12.48 -9.51 2.01
CA ASP A 117 13.04 -10.86 1.95
C ASP A 117 12.75 -11.59 3.26
N THR A 118 11.96 -12.65 3.19
CA THR A 118 11.50 -13.42 4.35
C THR A 118 12.47 -14.53 4.77
N SER A 119 13.54 -14.75 3.99
CA SER A 119 14.47 -15.85 4.24
C SER A 119 15.23 -15.75 5.56
N VAL A 120 15.35 -16.89 6.25
CA VAL A 120 16.05 -17.01 7.53
C VAL A 120 17.51 -16.59 7.39
N GLU A 121 18.18 -16.96 6.30
CA GLU A 121 19.59 -16.63 6.04
C GLU A 121 19.79 -15.12 6.04
N ARG A 122 18.83 -14.38 5.48
CA ARG A 122 18.92 -12.93 5.38
C ARG A 122 18.68 -12.25 6.72
N CYS A 123 17.71 -12.74 7.48
CA CYS A 123 17.45 -12.33 8.86
C CYS A 123 18.68 -12.55 9.75
N VAL A 124 19.28 -13.74 9.73
CA VAL A 124 20.53 -14.07 10.44
C VAL A 124 21.65 -13.08 10.08
N GLN A 125 21.80 -12.75 8.80
CA GLN A 125 22.83 -11.82 8.35
C GLN A 125 22.65 -10.41 8.93
N VAL A 126 21.41 -9.91 9.03
CA VAL A 126 21.12 -8.58 9.59
C VAL A 126 21.23 -8.58 11.12
N CYS A 127 20.87 -9.68 11.77
CA CYS A 127 20.94 -9.83 13.22
C CYS A 127 22.32 -10.29 13.73
N ARG A 128 23.38 -10.27 12.91
CA ARG A 128 24.71 -10.80 13.27
C ARG A 128 25.26 -10.25 14.59
N ASP A 129 25.03 -8.96 14.83
CA ASP A 129 25.55 -8.24 16.00
C ASP A 129 24.50 -8.10 17.12
N SER A 130 23.36 -8.79 16.98
CA SER A 130 22.28 -8.81 17.97
C SER A 130 22.39 -10.07 18.86
N PRO A 131 22.08 -9.98 20.16
CA PRO A 131 22.03 -11.14 21.05
C PRO A 131 20.97 -12.17 20.63
N THR A 132 19.90 -11.69 19.98
CA THR A 132 18.79 -12.52 19.52
C THR A 132 18.68 -12.42 18.00
N VAL A 133 18.72 -13.57 17.32
CA VAL A 133 18.40 -13.66 15.90
C VAL A 133 16.88 -13.62 15.74
N LEU A 134 16.39 -12.59 15.06
CA LEU A 134 14.97 -12.38 14.77
C LEU A 134 14.68 -12.76 13.32
N VAL A 135 13.63 -13.54 13.10
CA VAL A 135 13.18 -14.01 11.78
C VAL A 135 11.76 -13.57 11.48
N THR A 136 11.37 -13.65 10.22
CA THR A 136 10.01 -13.33 9.76
C THR A 136 8.95 -14.08 10.58
N GLY A 137 7.91 -13.38 11.00
CA GLY A 137 6.82 -13.94 11.80
C GLY A 137 7.05 -13.90 13.31
N ASP A 138 8.28 -13.65 13.78
CA ASP A 138 8.54 -13.46 15.21
C ASP A 138 7.75 -12.26 15.75
N ARG A 139 7.20 -12.42 16.96
CA ARG A 139 6.72 -11.29 17.75
C ARG A 139 7.79 -10.85 18.73
N VAL A 140 8.03 -9.56 18.76
CA VAL A 140 8.98 -8.92 19.67
C VAL A 140 8.30 -7.83 20.48
N LYS A 141 8.79 -7.67 21.70
CA LYS A 141 8.43 -6.59 22.61
C LYS A 141 9.52 -5.53 22.56
N ILE A 142 9.10 -4.28 22.41
CA ILE A 142 9.95 -3.09 22.39
C ILE A 142 9.85 -2.45 23.77
N ILE A 143 10.97 -2.46 24.51
CA ILE A 143 11.04 -1.93 25.88
C ILE A 143 11.70 -0.55 25.94
N SER A 144 12.48 -0.18 24.93
CA SER A 144 13.13 1.11 24.81
C SER A 144 13.18 1.57 23.37
N LYS A 145 13.30 2.89 23.18
CA LYS A 145 13.43 3.54 21.87
C LYS A 145 14.42 4.69 21.96
N GLY A 146 15.53 4.58 21.25
CA GLY A 146 16.59 5.60 21.28
C GLY A 146 17.18 5.81 22.69
N GLY A 147 17.36 4.72 23.45
CA GLY A 147 17.93 4.74 24.80
C GLY A 147 17.00 5.23 25.91
N ARG A 148 15.71 5.49 25.62
CA ARG A 148 14.69 5.79 26.63
C ARG A 148 13.74 4.61 26.80
N ALA A 149 13.47 4.22 28.04
CA ALA A 149 12.44 3.23 28.35
C ALA A 149 11.06 3.77 27.93
N LEU A 150 10.23 2.89 27.37
CA LEU A 150 8.85 3.23 27.04
C LEU A 150 7.97 3.05 28.29
N ASP A 151 7.06 3.99 28.55
CA ASP A 151 6.10 3.92 29.66
C ASP A 151 5.15 2.70 29.51
N ALA A 152 4.84 2.35 28.27
CA ALA A 152 4.13 1.13 27.91
C ALA A 152 4.91 0.40 26.80
N PRO A 153 5.20 -0.90 26.96
CA PRO A 153 5.89 -1.65 25.93
C PRO A 153 5.01 -1.84 24.70
N GLU A 154 5.62 -1.76 23.52
CA GLU A 154 4.95 -2.01 22.23
C GLU A 154 5.27 -3.43 21.75
N GLU A 155 4.34 -4.04 21.04
CA GLU A 155 4.56 -5.33 20.37
C GLU A 155 4.59 -5.15 18.86
N ALA A 156 5.50 -5.87 18.21
CA ALA A 156 5.69 -5.82 16.78
C ALA A 156 5.93 -7.22 16.20
N ILE A 157 5.47 -7.43 14.97
CA ILE A 157 5.80 -8.61 14.17
C ILE A 157 6.94 -8.26 13.20
N VAL A 158 7.93 -9.14 13.12
CA VAL A 158 8.99 -9.10 12.11
C VAL A 158 8.44 -9.50 10.74
N LEU A 159 8.64 -8.65 9.74
CA LEU A 159 8.14 -8.85 8.36
C LEU A 159 9.19 -9.46 7.42
N GLY A 160 10.48 -9.21 7.67
CA GLY A 160 11.59 -9.65 6.82
C GLY A 160 12.65 -8.56 6.65
N VAL A 161 13.51 -8.71 5.65
CA VAL A 161 14.66 -7.82 5.41
C VAL A 161 14.50 -7.03 4.12
N TYR A 162 14.77 -5.71 4.17
CA TYR A 162 14.90 -4.87 2.97
C TYR A 162 15.97 -3.81 3.20
N ARG A 163 16.87 -3.63 2.21
CA ARG A 163 18.05 -2.73 2.28
C ARG A 163 18.92 -2.94 3.54
N ASN A 164 19.28 -4.19 3.86
CA ASN A 164 20.08 -4.58 5.03
C ASN A 164 19.47 -4.18 6.40
N ARG A 165 18.15 -4.00 6.46
CA ARG A 165 17.44 -3.62 7.68
C ARG A 165 16.30 -4.59 7.94
N LEU A 166 16.03 -4.86 9.21
CA LEU A 166 14.92 -5.71 9.62
C LEU A 166 13.66 -4.86 9.71
N TRP A 167 12.62 -5.28 8.99
CA TRP A 167 11.35 -4.58 8.90
C TRP A 167 10.30 -5.22 9.79
N TYR A 168 9.38 -4.40 10.29
CA TYR A 168 8.37 -4.80 11.27
C TYR A 168 7.06 -4.04 11.09
N ARG A 169 6.00 -4.57 11.71
CA ARG A 169 4.71 -3.89 11.87
C ARG A 169 4.30 -3.94 13.33
N VAL A 170 3.87 -2.81 13.87
CA VAL A 170 3.35 -2.71 15.24
C VAL A 170 1.96 -3.33 15.31
N GLU A 171 1.70 -4.14 16.33
CA GLU A 171 0.38 -4.73 16.59
C GLU A 171 -0.40 -3.98 17.67
N THR A 172 0.28 -3.51 18.70
CA THR A 172 -0.32 -2.82 19.85
C THR A 172 0.03 -1.33 19.86
N GLN A 173 -0.94 -0.48 19.55
CA GLN A 173 -1.02 0.87 20.12
C GLN A 173 -2.48 1.34 20.15
N GLY A 174 -3.09 1.30 21.34
CA GLY A 174 -4.24 2.12 21.77
C GLY A 174 -5.38 2.37 20.78
N ASN A 175 -6.17 3.42 21.02
CA ASN A 175 -7.28 3.86 20.16
C ASN A 175 -6.82 4.49 18.82
N GLU A 176 -5.55 4.37 18.45
CA GLU A 176 -5.00 4.95 17.22
C GLU A 176 -5.46 4.14 16.00
N GLY A 177 -6.11 4.83 15.07
CA GLY A 177 -6.70 4.24 13.87
C GLY A 177 -5.66 3.73 12.87
N GLY A 178 -6.10 2.94 11.89
CA GLY A 178 -5.22 2.40 10.84
C GLY A 178 -4.43 3.44 10.05
N ASP A 179 -4.86 4.71 10.07
CA ASP A 179 -4.23 5.84 9.38
C ASP A 179 -3.01 6.43 10.12
N GLU A 180 -2.78 6.08 11.39
CA GLU A 180 -1.75 6.71 12.24
C GLU A 180 -0.47 5.89 12.42
N GLY A 181 -0.46 4.60 12.04
CA GLY A 181 0.80 3.82 12.07
C GLY A 181 0.66 2.30 12.03
N ARG A 182 -0.51 1.74 12.40
CA ARG A 182 -0.75 0.28 12.48
C ARG A 182 -0.67 -0.44 11.12
N GLY A 183 -1.00 0.24 10.02
CA GLY A 183 -1.05 -0.35 8.69
C GLY A 183 0.29 -0.42 7.94
N TYR A 184 1.34 0.24 8.45
CA TYR A 184 2.58 0.42 7.71
C TYR A 184 3.74 -0.38 8.29
N ALA A 185 4.61 -0.84 7.40
CA ALA A 185 5.89 -1.42 7.75
C ALA A 185 6.91 -0.33 8.09
N TRP A 186 7.69 -0.61 9.13
CA TRP A 186 8.78 0.20 9.67
C TRP A 186 10.05 -0.65 9.72
N TYR A 187 11.19 -0.06 10.07
CA TYR A 187 12.41 -0.82 10.29
C TYR A 187 13.15 -0.39 11.55
N TRP A 188 13.93 -1.31 12.09
CA TRP A 188 14.88 -1.03 13.15
C TRP A 188 16.25 -0.66 12.57
N ASP A 189 16.91 0.30 13.22
CA ASP A 189 18.33 0.51 13.07
C ASP A 189 19.10 -0.64 13.74
N PRO A 190 20.29 -1.02 13.25
CA PRO A 190 21.08 -2.10 13.86
C PRO A 190 21.32 -1.93 15.36
N ILE A 191 21.42 -0.68 15.84
CA ILE A 191 21.61 -0.36 17.27
C ILE A 191 20.37 -0.65 18.13
N GLU A 192 19.18 -0.74 17.53
CA GLU A 192 17.94 -1.03 18.26
C GLU A 192 17.69 -2.54 18.41
N LEU A 193 18.32 -3.38 17.58
CA LEU A 193 18.11 -4.83 17.59
C LEU A 193 18.40 -5.49 18.96
N PRO A 194 19.46 -5.11 19.70
CA PRO A 194 19.72 -5.65 21.03
C PRO A 194 18.67 -5.30 22.10
N GLU A 195 17.86 -4.26 21.87
CA GLU A 195 16.82 -3.84 22.80
C GLU A 195 15.51 -4.63 22.62
N LEU A 196 15.42 -5.49 21.60
CA LEU A 196 14.23 -6.25 21.27
C LEU A 196 14.16 -7.56 22.05
N VAL A 197 13.02 -7.81 22.68
CA VAL A 197 12.77 -9.06 23.42
C VAL A 197 11.85 -9.94 22.59
N LEU A 198 12.32 -11.11 22.17
CA LEU A 198 11.49 -12.11 21.49
C LEU A 198 10.43 -12.65 22.47
N ILE A 199 9.17 -12.62 22.08
CA ILE A 199 8.04 -13.08 22.90
C ILE A 199 7.26 -14.22 22.25
N GLN A 200 7.31 -14.36 20.92
CA GLN A 200 6.65 -15.47 20.22
C GLN A 200 7.44 -15.84 18.96
N ARG A 201 7.56 -17.15 18.70
CA ARG A 201 8.09 -17.71 17.44
C ARG A 201 7.23 -18.88 17.01
N ASN A 202 6.85 -18.93 15.73
CA ASN A 202 6.01 -20.00 15.17
C ASN A 202 4.69 -20.23 15.96
N GLY A 203 4.12 -19.17 16.52
CA GLY A 203 2.92 -19.25 17.37
C GLY A 203 3.15 -19.82 18.78
N ILE A 204 4.40 -20.08 19.17
CA ILE A 204 4.79 -20.54 20.51
C ILE A 204 5.27 -19.34 21.30
N ASP A 205 4.61 -19.06 22.43
CA ASP A 205 5.02 -18.00 23.35
C ASP A 205 6.30 -18.41 24.08
N ILE A 206 7.27 -17.50 24.11
CA ILE A 206 8.58 -17.70 24.75
C ILE A 206 8.56 -16.95 26.08
N GLY A 207 8.67 -17.69 27.19
CA GLY A 207 8.72 -17.11 28.53
C GLY A 207 10.05 -16.40 28.78
N GLN A 208 10.08 -15.44 29.71
CA GLN A 208 11.29 -14.72 30.12
C GLN A 208 12.42 -15.62 30.67
N SER A 209 12.08 -16.86 31.04
CA SER A 209 12.97 -17.88 31.61
C SER A 209 13.37 -19.00 30.63
N ASP A 210 12.86 -18.97 29.39
CA ASP A 210 13.19 -19.99 28.40
C ASP A 210 14.60 -19.75 27.81
N THR A 211 15.52 -20.64 28.16
CA THR A 211 16.92 -20.59 27.71
C THR A 211 17.15 -21.18 26.32
N THR A 212 16.11 -21.76 25.71
CA THR A 212 16.21 -22.42 24.40
C THR A 212 15.28 -21.72 23.42
N ILE A 213 15.78 -20.65 22.79
CA ILE A 213 15.09 -20.05 21.64
C ILE A 213 15.03 -21.13 20.55
N PRO A 214 13.83 -21.49 20.04
CA PRO A 214 13.73 -22.44 18.94
C PRO A 214 14.63 -21.96 17.81
N SER A 215 15.53 -22.83 17.32
CA SER A 215 16.31 -22.52 16.13
C SER A 215 15.34 -22.07 15.05
N PRO A 216 15.68 -21.04 14.27
CA PRO A 216 14.82 -20.64 13.18
C PRO A 216 14.69 -21.87 12.28
N SER A 217 13.54 -22.51 12.34
CA SER A 217 13.18 -23.52 11.37
C SER A 217 13.25 -22.78 10.05
N PRO A 218 14.09 -23.18 9.07
CA PRO A 218 13.79 -22.78 7.71
C PRO A 218 12.34 -23.24 7.55
N GLU A 219 11.38 -22.32 7.42
CA GLU A 219 10.09 -22.70 6.85
C GLU A 219 10.48 -23.53 5.65
N SER A 220 10.10 -24.81 5.72
CA SER A 220 10.54 -25.85 4.82
C SER A 220 10.64 -25.22 3.46
N ILE A 221 11.87 -25.00 2.92
CA ILE A 221 12.03 -24.47 1.57
C ILE A 221 11.11 -25.36 0.77
N PRO A 222 9.95 -24.86 0.33
CA PRO A 222 8.85 -25.75 0.02
C PRO A 222 9.39 -26.62 -1.07
N THR A 223 9.41 -27.94 -0.82
CA THR A 223 10.17 -28.92 -1.58
C THR A 223 9.90 -28.62 -3.04
N CYS A 224 10.81 -27.87 -3.67
CA CYS A 224 10.34 -27.04 -4.79
C CYS A 224 10.11 -28.04 -5.89
N SER A 225 8.84 -28.28 -6.22
CA SER A 225 8.53 -29.06 -7.41
C SER A 225 9.33 -28.42 -8.54
N ARG A 226 9.90 -29.27 -9.40
CA ARG A 226 10.87 -28.86 -10.43
C ARG A 226 10.44 -27.53 -11.06
N LEU A 227 11.28 -26.49 -10.93
CA LEU A 227 11.02 -25.21 -11.58
C LEU A 227 10.90 -25.43 -13.08
N LEU A 228 9.80 -24.97 -13.68
CA LEU A 228 9.58 -25.13 -15.10
C LEU A 228 10.65 -24.40 -15.91
N GLY A 229 11.12 -25.03 -16.99
CA GLY A 229 11.93 -24.33 -17.99
C GLY A 229 11.08 -23.31 -18.74
N PHE A 230 11.71 -22.30 -19.36
CA PHE A 230 10.97 -21.25 -20.07
C PHE A 230 10.02 -21.79 -21.15
N GLN A 231 10.42 -22.84 -21.90
CA GLN A 231 9.56 -23.44 -22.92
C GLN A 231 8.33 -24.15 -22.34
N GLU A 232 8.49 -24.84 -21.20
CA GLU A 232 7.38 -25.50 -20.50
C GLU A 232 6.43 -24.47 -19.90
N PHE A 233 6.98 -23.38 -19.34
CA PHE A 233 6.21 -22.23 -18.90
C PHE A 233 5.38 -21.64 -20.03
N LEU A 234 5.95 -21.44 -21.23
CA LEU A 234 5.21 -20.92 -22.38
C LEU A 234 4.05 -21.82 -22.80
N GLN A 235 4.16 -23.14 -22.65
CA GLN A 235 3.08 -24.08 -22.97
C GLN A 235 1.94 -23.98 -21.96
N LEU A 236 2.26 -23.94 -20.66
CA LEU A 236 1.27 -23.89 -19.59
C LEU A 236 0.68 -22.49 -19.36
N ALA A 237 1.40 -21.44 -19.74
CA ALA A 237 0.94 -20.06 -19.63
C ALA A 237 -0.01 -19.64 -20.78
N GLN A 238 -0.33 -20.53 -21.71
CA GLN A 238 -1.32 -20.27 -22.76
C GLN A 238 -2.71 -20.11 -22.14
N GLY A 239 -3.49 -19.19 -22.68
CA GLY A 239 -4.86 -18.96 -22.23
C GLY A 239 -5.56 -17.97 -23.14
N THR A 240 -6.88 -18.00 -23.08
CA THR A 240 -7.76 -17.11 -23.84
C THR A 240 -8.48 -16.20 -22.88
N TYR A 241 -8.94 -15.05 -23.36
CA TYR A 241 -9.71 -14.10 -22.55
C TYR A 241 -10.89 -14.78 -21.84
N ALA A 242 -11.62 -15.66 -22.54
CA ALA A 242 -12.76 -16.39 -21.98
C ALA A 242 -12.38 -17.32 -20.80
N LYS A 243 -11.17 -17.90 -20.81
CA LYS A 243 -10.68 -18.75 -19.73
C LYS A 243 -10.08 -17.95 -18.57
N ASP A 244 -9.56 -16.76 -18.85
CA ASP A 244 -8.93 -15.93 -17.82
C ASP A 244 -9.95 -15.29 -16.87
N ILE A 245 -11.16 -14.97 -17.33
CA ILE A 245 -12.21 -14.39 -16.49
C ILE A 245 -12.51 -15.28 -15.26
N PRO A 246 -12.93 -16.56 -15.43
CA PRO A 246 -13.21 -17.42 -14.28
C PRO A 246 -11.95 -17.71 -13.45
N LEU A 247 -10.75 -17.68 -14.06
CA LEU A 247 -9.49 -17.83 -13.33
C LEU A 247 -9.23 -16.62 -12.41
N VAL A 248 -9.45 -15.40 -12.89
CA VAL A 248 -9.33 -14.18 -12.07
C VAL A 248 -10.31 -14.20 -10.91
N ASP A 249 -11.56 -14.62 -11.16
CA ASP A 249 -12.56 -14.75 -10.10
C ASP A 249 -12.16 -15.81 -9.06
N HIS A 250 -11.67 -16.96 -9.51
CA HIS A 250 -11.16 -18.01 -8.62
C HIS A 250 -10.00 -17.52 -7.74
N ILE A 251 -9.03 -16.82 -8.32
CA ILE A 251 -7.89 -16.27 -7.57
C ILE A 251 -8.34 -15.16 -6.61
N ASN A 252 -9.31 -14.32 -6.98
CA ASN A 252 -9.88 -13.33 -6.07
C ASN A 252 -10.54 -13.99 -4.85
N VAL A 253 -11.26 -15.11 -5.05
CA VAL A 253 -11.85 -15.89 -3.96
C VAL A 253 -10.75 -16.47 -3.06
N LEU A 254 -9.71 -17.07 -3.64
CA LEU A 254 -8.56 -17.58 -2.88
C LEU A 254 -7.89 -16.48 -2.05
N CYS A 255 -7.63 -15.32 -2.66
CA CYS A 255 -7.08 -14.16 -1.96
C CYS A 255 -7.95 -13.73 -0.77
N ALA A 256 -9.28 -13.74 -0.94
CA ALA A 256 -10.22 -13.40 0.14
C ALA A 256 -10.24 -14.46 1.25
N THR A 257 -10.11 -15.74 0.92
CA THR A 257 -10.02 -16.84 1.90
C THR A 257 -8.73 -16.79 2.71
N VAL A 258 -7.59 -16.53 2.06
CA VAL A 258 -6.28 -16.43 2.72
C VAL A 258 -6.11 -15.08 3.43
N GLY A 259 -6.83 -14.04 2.99
CA GLY A 259 -6.75 -12.69 3.56
C GLY A 259 -5.52 -11.91 3.09
N VAL A 260 -5.10 -12.12 1.84
CA VAL A 260 -3.91 -11.46 1.27
C VAL A 260 -4.20 -10.86 -0.11
N ASP A 261 -3.43 -9.84 -0.48
CA ASP A 261 -3.40 -9.37 -1.87
C ASP A 261 -2.79 -10.44 -2.78
N VAL A 262 -3.18 -10.42 -4.06
CA VAL A 262 -2.73 -11.40 -5.05
C VAL A 262 -1.21 -11.50 -5.15
N VAL A 263 -0.50 -10.38 -5.00
CA VAL A 263 0.98 -10.33 -5.03
C VAL A 263 1.64 -11.11 -3.88
N ASN A 264 0.90 -11.31 -2.79
CA ASN A 264 1.32 -12.02 -1.59
C ASN A 264 0.65 -13.39 -1.44
N LEU A 265 -0.15 -13.82 -2.43
CA LEU A 265 -0.76 -15.15 -2.43
C LEU A 265 0.36 -16.21 -2.54
N PRO A 266 0.49 -17.14 -1.59
CA PRO A 266 1.43 -18.25 -1.70
C PRO A 266 1.18 -19.06 -2.97
N PHE A 267 2.25 -19.50 -3.64
CA PHE A 267 2.10 -20.31 -4.85
C PHE A 267 1.47 -21.68 -4.57
N GLU A 268 1.61 -22.19 -3.34
CA GLU A 268 1.06 -23.47 -2.88
C GLU A 268 -0.46 -23.48 -2.84
N ASP A 269 -1.08 -22.31 -2.64
CA ASP A 269 -2.53 -22.15 -2.65
C ASP A 269 -3.12 -22.19 -4.08
N VAL A 270 -2.26 -22.24 -5.10
CA VAL A 270 -2.63 -22.27 -6.52
C VAL A 270 -2.20 -23.59 -7.13
N ALA A 271 -3.14 -24.29 -7.80
CA ALA A 271 -2.86 -25.54 -8.51
C ALA A 271 -1.68 -25.40 -9.49
N GLU A 272 -0.75 -26.36 -9.48
CA GLU A 272 0.54 -26.26 -10.17
C GLU A 272 0.40 -25.95 -11.68
N GLU A 273 -0.59 -26.55 -12.33
CA GLU A 273 -0.91 -26.36 -13.74
C GLU A 273 -1.43 -24.94 -14.06
N LEU A 274 -2.00 -24.24 -13.08
CA LEU A 274 -2.52 -22.87 -13.24
C LEU A 274 -1.47 -21.80 -12.92
N GLN A 275 -0.46 -22.13 -12.11
CA GLN A 275 0.55 -21.17 -11.64
C GLN A 275 1.22 -20.37 -12.77
N PRO A 276 1.62 -20.95 -13.93
CA PRO A 276 2.20 -20.18 -15.02
C PRO A 276 1.25 -19.10 -15.56
N ARG A 277 -0.03 -19.44 -15.76
CA ARG A 277 -1.03 -18.50 -16.26
C ARG A 277 -1.37 -17.42 -15.24
N VAL A 278 -1.48 -17.79 -13.97
CA VAL A 278 -1.70 -16.85 -12.86
C VAL A 278 -0.55 -15.84 -12.76
N ALA A 279 0.70 -16.28 -12.90
CA ALA A 279 1.86 -15.38 -12.93
C ALA A 279 1.81 -14.37 -14.09
N VAL A 280 1.35 -14.78 -15.27
CA VAL A 280 1.13 -13.86 -16.41
C VAL A 280 0.05 -12.81 -16.09
N LEU A 281 -1.06 -13.22 -15.45
CA LEU A 281 -2.11 -12.30 -15.01
C LEU A 281 -1.62 -11.34 -13.91
N MET A 282 -0.82 -11.81 -12.95
CA MET A 282 -0.20 -10.98 -11.91
C MET A 282 0.73 -9.93 -12.54
N MET A 283 1.51 -10.33 -13.55
CA MET A 283 2.39 -9.41 -14.27
C MET A 283 1.62 -8.37 -15.08
N LEU A 284 0.51 -8.76 -15.72
CA LEU A 284 -0.42 -7.83 -16.37
C LEU A 284 -0.93 -6.80 -15.36
N ASN A 285 -1.38 -7.23 -14.18
CA ASN A 285 -1.89 -6.35 -13.14
C ASN A 285 -0.82 -5.39 -12.60
N GLN A 286 0.43 -5.84 -12.51
CA GLN A 286 1.55 -4.96 -12.16
C GLN A 286 1.80 -3.88 -13.22
N LYS A 287 1.70 -4.22 -14.51
CA LYS A 287 1.79 -3.24 -15.61
C LYS A 287 0.62 -2.27 -15.62
N VAL A 288 -0.58 -2.75 -15.33
CA VAL A 288 -1.78 -1.90 -15.15
C VAL A 288 -1.55 -0.89 -14.03
N LEU A 289 -1.14 -1.33 -12.84
CA LEU A 289 -0.86 -0.44 -11.70
C LEU A 289 0.13 0.68 -12.04
N ARG A 290 1.21 0.35 -12.75
CA ARG A 290 2.22 1.33 -13.17
C ARG A 290 1.72 2.32 -14.22
N SER A 291 0.75 1.88 -15.03
CA SER A 291 0.18 2.68 -16.11
C SER A 291 -0.99 3.53 -15.64
N LEU A 292 -1.48 3.39 -14.40
CA LEU A 292 -2.54 4.24 -13.88
C LEU A 292 -2.01 5.67 -13.62
N PRO A 293 -2.82 6.71 -13.88
CA PRO A 293 -4.23 6.69 -14.28
C PRO A 293 -4.46 6.67 -15.81
N LEU A 294 -3.45 6.37 -16.63
CA LEU A 294 -3.56 6.41 -18.11
C LEU A 294 -4.42 5.27 -18.69
N VAL A 295 -4.86 4.33 -17.86
CA VAL A 295 -5.63 3.14 -18.24
C VAL A 295 -7.12 3.37 -17.99
N ARG A 296 -7.97 2.97 -18.95
CA ARG A 296 -9.44 3.05 -18.84
C ARG A 296 -10.06 1.67 -18.56
N PHE A 297 -10.93 1.64 -17.56
CA PHE A 297 -11.74 0.47 -17.18
C PHE A 297 -13.20 0.64 -17.61
N ASP A 298 -13.46 0.91 -18.88
CA ASP A 298 -14.84 0.94 -19.38
C ASP A 298 -15.42 -0.49 -19.54
N ASP A 299 -16.74 -0.58 -19.74
CA ASP A 299 -17.46 -1.86 -19.85
C ASP A 299 -17.01 -2.73 -21.03
N ARG A 300 -16.34 -2.14 -22.03
CA ARG A 300 -15.82 -2.84 -23.22
C ARG A 300 -14.34 -3.23 -23.04
N SER A 301 -13.71 -2.80 -21.96
CA SER A 301 -12.31 -3.03 -21.69
C SER A 301 -12.08 -4.45 -21.16
N VAL A 302 -11.29 -5.23 -21.91
CA VAL A 302 -10.75 -6.54 -21.51
C VAL A 302 -10.13 -6.46 -20.11
N LEU A 303 -9.49 -5.33 -19.77
CA LEU A 303 -8.87 -5.11 -18.46
C LEU A 303 -9.83 -5.18 -17.28
N ARG A 304 -11.10 -4.80 -17.46
CA ARG A 304 -12.06 -4.79 -16.36
C ARG A 304 -12.17 -6.18 -15.72
N HIS A 305 -12.17 -7.23 -16.55
CA HIS A 305 -12.32 -8.60 -16.10
C HIS A 305 -10.98 -9.29 -15.82
N LEU A 306 -9.88 -8.81 -16.41
CA LEU A 306 -8.53 -9.34 -16.15
C LEU A 306 -7.82 -8.74 -14.93
N THR A 307 -8.37 -7.67 -14.34
CA THR A 307 -7.76 -6.99 -13.20
C THR A 307 -8.30 -7.52 -11.88
N PHE A 308 -7.41 -7.96 -10.99
CA PHE A 308 -7.75 -8.49 -9.68
C PHE A 308 -8.42 -7.44 -8.79
N THR A 309 -9.26 -7.89 -7.86
CA THR A 309 -10.00 -7.01 -6.94
C THR A 309 -9.05 -6.18 -6.07
N SER A 310 -7.98 -6.79 -5.53
CA SER A 310 -6.94 -6.09 -4.76
C SER A 310 -6.30 -4.94 -5.54
N THR A 311 -6.04 -5.14 -6.83
CA THR A 311 -5.47 -4.11 -7.71
C THR A 311 -6.43 -2.95 -7.94
N LYS A 312 -7.72 -3.25 -8.18
CA LYS A 312 -8.78 -2.22 -8.31
C LYS A 312 -8.93 -1.41 -7.03
N LEU A 313 -9.00 -2.09 -5.88
CA LEU A 313 -9.15 -1.45 -4.56
C LEU A 313 -7.94 -0.58 -4.23
N SER A 314 -6.72 -1.08 -4.47
CA SER A 314 -5.49 -0.31 -4.25
C SER A 314 -5.51 1.03 -5.02
N PHE A 315 -5.93 1.00 -6.29
CA PHE A 315 -6.08 2.22 -7.08
C PHE A 315 -7.21 3.14 -6.59
N TRP A 316 -8.37 2.56 -6.26
CA TRP A 316 -9.50 3.31 -5.73
C TRP A 316 -9.15 4.02 -4.42
N ASP A 317 -8.51 3.31 -3.49
CA ASP A 317 -8.05 3.87 -2.22
C ASP A 317 -7.00 4.96 -2.43
N ALA A 318 -6.06 4.75 -3.37
CA ALA A 318 -5.08 5.77 -3.73
C ALA A 318 -5.75 7.02 -4.30
N THR A 319 -6.75 6.85 -5.18
CA THR A 319 -7.53 7.95 -5.76
C THR A 319 -8.31 8.68 -4.68
N LEU A 320 -9.07 7.97 -3.85
CA LEU A 320 -9.80 8.54 -2.72
C LEU A 320 -8.86 9.30 -1.78
N LYS A 321 -7.70 8.76 -1.44
CA LYS A 321 -6.72 9.45 -0.59
C LYS A 321 -6.17 10.71 -1.25
N ALA A 322 -5.93 10.68 -2.55
CA ALA A 322 -5.47 11.84 -3.30
C ALA A 322 -6.55 12.93 -3.43
N THR A 323 -7.82 12.55 -3.54
CA THR A 323 -8.94 13.48 -3.72
C THR A 323 -9.67 13.86 -2.42
N ALA A 324 -9.39 13.18 -1.30
CA ALA A 324 -10.00 13.45 -0.01
C ALA A 324 -9.51 14.75 0.63
N THR A 325 -8.31 15.21 0.29
CA THR A 325 -7.82 16.55 0.64
C THR A 325 -8.14 17.51 -0.50
N PRO A 326 -9.03 18.50 -0.31
CA PRO A 326 -9.23 19.55 -1.28
C PRO A 326 -7.90 20.21 -1.62
N THR A 327 -7.57 20.35 -2.89
CA THR A 327 -6.46 21.20 -3.32
C THR A 327 -6.75 22.60 -2.79
N PRO A 328 -5.93 23.16 -1.88
CA PRO A 328 -6.14 24.52 -1.43
C PRO A 328 -6.04 25.44 -2.64
N LEU A 329 -7.04 26.32 -2.81
CA LEU A 329 -7.03 27.30 -3.88
C LEU A 329 -5.75 28.15 -3.79
N PRO A 330 -5.20 28.59 -4.93
CA PRO A 330 -4.16 29.61 -4.98
C PRO A 330 -4.54 30.80 -4.08
N SER A 331 -3.56 31.43 -3.42
CA SER A 331 -3.79 32.53 -2.44
C SER A 331 -4.42 33.79 -3.07
N ASP A 332 -4.56 33.78 -4.38
CA ASP A 332 -5.07 34.79 -5.29
C ASP A 332 -6.51 34.52 -5.76
N GLU A 333 -7.04 33.31 -5.55
CA GLU A 333 -8.44 32.94 -5.81
C GLU A 333 -9.26 32.97 -4.50
N TYR A 334 -9.45 34.15 -3.91
CA TYR A 334 -10.27 34.32 -2.71
C TYR A 334 -11.79 34.41 -2.97
N GLU A 335 -12.23 34.33 -4.23
CA GLU A 335 -13.65 34.23 -4.54
C GLU A 335 -13.94 32.87 -5.20
N ASP A 336 -14.65 31.99 -4.49
CA ASP A 336 -15.29 30.83 -5.11
C ASP A 336 -16.06 31.33 -6.35
N PRO A 337 -15.94 30.68 -7.53
CA PRO A 337 -16.71 31.06 -8.71
C PRO A 337 -18.18 31.21 -8.34
N ARG A 338 -18.82 32.33 -8.72
CA ARG A 338 -20.22 32.63 -8.36
C ARG A 338 -21.22 31.53 -8.78
N GLU A 339 -20.78 30.66 -9.68
CA GLU A 339 -21.50 29.52 -10.24
C GLU A 339 -21.53 28.30 -9.30
N ILE A 340 -20.56 28.17 -8.37
CA ILE A 340 -20.52 27.06 -7.40
C ILE A 340 -21.49 27.36 -6.25
N ARG A 341 -22.60 26.61 -6.21
CA ARG A 341 -23.60 26.75 -5.15
C ARG A 341 -23.10 26.16 -3.83
N ILE A 342 -23.01 26.98 -2.79
CA ILE A 342 -22.68 26.53 -1.43
C ILE A 342 -23.96 26.02 -0.73
N LEU A 343 -24.00 24.73 -0.40
CA LEU A 343 -25.11 24.11 0.33
C LEU A 343 -24.85 24.03 1.84
N ARG A 344 -25.83 24.45 2.65
CA ARG A 344 -25.76 24.33 4.12
C ARG A 344 -26.51 23.07 4.58
N ILE A 345 -25.75 22.08 5.04
CA ILE A 345 -26.30 20.81 5.56
C ILE A 345 -26.25 20.80 7.09
N ASN A 346 -27.39 20.49 7.72
CA ASN A 346 -27.48 20.28 9.15
C ASN A 346 -27.08 18.83 9.50
N ARG A 347 -25.79 18.62 9.77
CA ARG A 347 -25.24 17.30 10.13
C ARG A 347 -25.67 16.82 11.52
N ILE A 348 -26.02 17.72 12.44
CA ILE A 348 -26.43 17.39 13.80
C ILE A 348 -27.78 16.64 13.77
N GLN A 349 -28.72 17.10 12.95
CA GLN A 349 -30.01 16.44 12.78
C GLN A 349 -29.93 15.15 11.95
N ALA A 350 -28.89 15.01 11.12
CA ALA A 350 -28.66 13.85 10.28
C ALA A 350 -27.88 12.71 10.96
N GLN A 351 -27.54 12.85 12.25
CA GLN A 351 -26.86 11.78 12.99
C GLN A 351 -27.74 10.55 13.13
N PRO A 352 -27.19 9.31 13.02
CA PRO A 352 -27.96 8.07 13.15
C PRO A 352 -28.81 8.01 14.42
N SER A 353 -28.27 8.48 15.55
CA SER A 353 -28.97 8.55 16.84
C SER A 353 -30.21 9.47 16.81
N LYS A 354 -30.16 10.59 16.08
CA LYS A 354 -31.28 11.54 15.93
C LYS A 354 -32.29 11.08 14.87
N LEU A 355 -31.82 10.40 13.83
CA LEU A 355 -32.68 9.82 12.78
C LEU A 355 -33.47 8.61 13.27
N ALA A 356 -32.88 7.80 14.16
CA ALA A 356 -33.57 6.69 14.82
C ALA A 356 -34.75 7.16 15.67
N LEU A 357 -34.65 8.35 16.27
CA LEU A 357 -35.72 8.99 17.06
C LEU A 357 -36.83 9.60 16.20
N CYS A 358 -36.67 9.64 14.86
CA CYS A 358 -37.72 10.14 13.97
C CYS A 358 -38.76 9.01 13.73
N PRO A 359 -40.03 9.22 14.13
CA PRO A 359 -41.06 8.19 14.02
C PRO A 359 -41.55 8.00 12.58
N SER A 360 -41.50 9.05 11.75
CA SER A 360 -41.93 8.97 10.35
C SER A 360 -40.72 8.71 9.43
N PRO A 361 -40.82 7.74 8.50
CA PRO A 361 -39.78 7.50 7.48
C PRO A 361 -39.53 8.72 6.59
N SER A 362 -40.58 9.49 6.31
CA SER A 362 -40.51 10.71 5.49
C SER A 362 -39.72 11.82 6.18
N ASP A 363 -39.89 12.03 7.49
CA ASP A 363 -39.08 13.00 8.24
C ASP A 363 -37.65 12.52 8.41
N ARG A 364 -37.43 11.21 8.57
CA ARG A 364 -36.10 10.62 8.63
C ARG A 364 -35.34 10.87 7.34
N LEU A 365 -35.98 10.63 6.19
CA LEU A 365 -35.42 10.95 4.88
C LEU A 365 -35.13 12.44 4.78
N ARG A 366 -36.11 13.31 5.07
CA ARG A 366 -35.96 14.78 5.00
C ARG A 366 -34.80 15.32 5.85
N LYS A 367 -34.58 14.77 7.04
CA LYS A 367 -33.51 15.20 7.97
C LYS A 367 -32.17 14.52 7.71
N SER A 368 -32.13 13.43 6.94
CA SER A 368 -30.87 12.78 6.54
C SER A 368 -30.02 13.70 5.66
N VAL A 369 -28.70 13.46 5.61
CA VAL A 369 -27.80 14.17 4.69
C VAL A 369 -28.31 14.06 3.25
N PHE A 370 -28.74 12.86 2.86
CA PHE A 370 -29.27 12.59 1.52
C PHE A 370 -30.54 13.39 1.22
N GLY A 371 -31.53 13.43 2.12
CA GLY A 371 -32.76 14.17 1.86
C GLY A 371 -32.60 15.69 1.89
N GLN A 372 -31.66 16.20 2.70
CA GLN A 372 -31.28 17.61 2.67
C GLN A 372 -30.66 17.97 1.31
N LEU A 373 -29.72 17.17 0.81
CA LEU A 373 -29.12 17.34 -0.52
C LEU A 373 -30.15 17.20 -1.64
N TYR A 374 -31.00 16.17 -1.58
CA TYR A 374 -32.02 15.91 -2.59
C TYR A 374 -33.01 17.06 -2.74
N ARG A 375 -33.40 17.69 -1.62
CA ARG A 375 -34.27 18.87 -1.63
C ARG A 375 -33.59 20.08 -2.28
N GLU A 376 -32.34 20.33 -1.92
CA GLU A 376 -31.55 21.42 -2.50
C GLU A 376 -31.33 21.22 -4.00
N MET A 377 -30.97 20.00 -4.43
CA MET A 377 -30.80 19.66 -5.83
C MET A 377 -32.09 19.82 -6.66
N ARG A 378 -33.28 19.61 -6.08
CA ARG A 378 -34.55 19.87 -6.77
C ARG A 378 -34.80 21.34 -7.08
N THR A 379 -34.13 22.26 -6.40
CA THR A 379 -34.20 23.71 -6.67
C THR A 379 -33.23 24.17 -7.74
N TRP A 380 -32.43 23.25 -8.27
CA TRP A 380 -31.50 23.55 -9.35
C TRP A 380 -32.30 23.48 -10.64
N SER A 381 -32.53 24.64 -11.25
CA SER A 381 -33.04 24.72 -12.61
C SER A 381 -31.98 24.15 -13.55
N ASP A 382 -32.35 23.14 -14.34
CA ASP A 382 -31.51 22.61 -15.41
C ASP A 382 -30.97 23.79 -16.25
N SER A 383 -29.65 23.90 -16.31
CA SER A 383 -28.94 24.75 -17.28
C SER A 383 -28.47 23.87 -18.40
#